data_AF-A0A2G5B5C9-F1
#
_entry.id   AF-A0A2G5B5C9-F1
#
_cell.length_a   1.000
_cell.length_b   1.000
_cell.length_c   1.000
_cell.angle_alpha   90.00
_cell.angle_beta   90.00
_cell.angle_gamma   90.00
#
_symmetry.space_group_name_H-M   'P 1'
#
loop_
_entity.id
_entity.type
_entity.pdbx_description
1 polymer ?
#
loop_
_entity_poly.entity_id
_entity_poly.type
_entity_poly.pdbx_seq_one_letter_code
_entity_poly.pdbx_strand_id
1 'polypeptide(L)'
;MAQSVKQRILLQLEQPTVDLLRTLVVMTLLAGSQGEHVAYNSLICLAASLVVRMGLHQLDLYKRPPPCMFDEWVALEVKRRLFWLVYQIDSYQAMLTGRPMSIAEDSVYVSAPCSDYEWDVMHVTRHRVPPARSGDASGGGSAGAMRAASRQRSSRSSSDSGASLSNSLRVDRHEIVATGAFSYSFMALCELTAIIAKINSFLRDSRASRPSLLVSTSSLPVPAAHTRDVPFPAVDFMHPPLAADSTNGLVFPVLRTVRLASEYPAFVELNERLEDWRRSLLMPEDLRDDSTEAAHISYFGTADHRRFMMRVRYFCLHCYYVPITIFLHQSNRPSFFTEYELPLDVRLAKLFSSAASKSTSPDTPGNKSAAMSPAAMGPAVGDSTEEASAVESERALREMLSRAFASTWNEGILAYDIEPRSWKVCLQAAKGLSDHIKRNNDFPLDRFDQVIPFCIFMSVSVLIRQVRICSRMLQPPTAQSSSSGGIAVKSEEGQDQQKDQEQDCEQDHEQRRRKELADAGGYSAVLAERTRCVQCLKHQWKTLQSLGSLWDVAGMEMLLKSMQVDEVANTADMFSGMSL
;
A
#
# COMPACT_ATOMS: atom_id res chain seq x y z
N MET A 1 -15.90 -6.52 -32.16
CA MET A 1 -15.80 -7.54 -31.08
C MET A 1 -16.09 -6.95 -29.70
N ALA A 2 -15.42 -5.87 -29.26
CA ALA A 2 -15.60 -5.28 -27.92
C ALA A 2 -17.04 -4.87 -27.56
N GLN A 3 -17.81 -4.25 -28.48
CA GLN A 3 -19.21 -3.88 -28.22
C GLN A 3 -20.13 -5.10 -27.97
N SER A 4 -19.92 -6.19 -28.70
CA SER A 4 -20.70 -7.42 -28.53
C SER A 4 -20.44 -8.07 -27.16
N VAL A 5 -19.20 -8.04 -26.68
CA VAL A 5 -18.84 -8.51 -25.33
C VAL A 5 -19.50 -7.64 -24.26
N LYS A 6 -19.46 -6.31 -24.39
CA LYS A 6 -20.14 -5.39 -23.47
C LYS A 6 -21.64 -5.65 -23.37
N GLN A 7 -22.31 -5.81 -24.51
CA GLN A 7 -23.76 -6.06 -24.54
C GLN A 7 -24.12 -7.41 -23.90
N ARG A 8 -23.31 -8.45 -24.13
CA ARG A 8 -23.49 -9.75 -23.46
C ARG A 8 -23.29 -9.67 -21.95
N ILE A 9 -22.27 -8.94 -21.49
CA ILE A 9 -22.04 -8.71 -20.06
C ILE A 9 -23.26 -8.05 -19.43
N LEU A 10 -23.78 -6.97 -20.04
CA LEU A 10 -24.94 -6.24 -19.53
C LEU A 10 -26.20 -7.13 -19.40
N LEU A 11 -26.47 -7.96 -20.42
CA LEU A 11 -27.61 -8.88 -20.38
C LEU A 11 -27.46 -9.98 -19.32
N GLN A 12 -26.23 -10.37 -18.98
CA GLN A 12 -25.97 -11.41 -17.97
C GLN A 12 -25.93 -10.87 -16.53
N LEU A 13 -26.03 -9.55 -16.31
CA LEU A 13 -26.05 -8.97 -14.95
C LEU A 13 -27.31 -9.33 -14.16
N GLU A 14 -28.41 -9.70 -14.84
CA GLU A 14 -29.64 -10.13 -14.18
C GLU A 14 -29.49 -11.49 -13.49
N GLN A 15 -28.75 -12.40 -14.10
CA GLN A 15 -28.47 -13.75 -13.59
C GLN A 15 -26.95 -14.00 -13.59
N PRO A 16 -26.22 -13.43 -12.61
CA PRO A 16 -24.77 -13.50 -12.61
C PRO A 16 -24.29 -14.94 -12.42
N THR A 17 -23.32 -15.33 -13.25
CA THR A 17 -22.70 -16.66 -13.22
C THR A 17 -21.25 -16.59 -12.74
N VAL A 18 -20.69 -17.72 -12.33
CA VAL A 18 -19.28 -17.85 -11.95
C VAL A 18 -18.35 -17.49 -13.11
N ASP A 19 -18.74 -17.82 -14.35
CA ASP A 19 -17.94 -17.53 -15.54
C ASP A 19 -17.97 -16.05 -15.94
N LEU A 20 -19.10 -15.37 -15.73
CA LEU A 20 -19.17 -13.92 -15.87
C LEU A 20 -18.21 -13.24 -14.89
N LEU A 21 -18.22 -13.68 -13.63
CA LEU A 21 -17.32 -13.13 -12.60
C LEU A 21 -15.85 -13.38 -12.94
N ARG A 22 -15.48 -14.59 -13.38
CA ARG A 22 -14.12 -14.90 -13.88
C ARG A 22 -13.71 -13.97 -15.02
N THR A 23 -14.61 -13.78 -15.99
CA THR A 23 -14.37 -12.91 -17.15
C THR A 23 -14.11 -11.47 -16.69
N LEU A 24 -14.94 -10.95 -15.77
CA LEU A 24 -14.75 -9.62 -15.21
C LEU A 24 -13.42 -9.49 -14.48
N VAL A 25 -13.02 -10.48 -13.68
CA VAL A 25 -11.72 -10.46 -12.99
C VAL A 25 -10.56 -10.42 -13.99
N VAL A 26 -10.59 -11.23 -15.06
CA VAL A 26 -9.57 -11.20 -16.11
C VAL A 26 -9.54 -9.85 -16.81
N MET A 27 -10.70 -9.27 -17.13
CA MET A 27 -10.80 -7.93 -17.71
C MET A 27 -10.27 -6.85 -16.77
N THR A 28 -10.54 -6.96 -15.47
CA THR A 28 -9.98 -6.06 -14.44
C THR A 28 -8.46 -6.14 -14.46
N LEU A 29 -7.88 -7.35 -14.38
CA LEU A 29 -6.43 -7.53 -14.40
C LEU A 29 -5.79 -6.98 -15.69
N LEU A 30 -6.42 -7.23 -16.84
CA LEU A 30 -5.95 -6.71 -18.13
C LEU A 30 -5.99 -5.17 -18.16
N ALA A 31 -7.11 -4.56 -17.75
CA ALA A 31 -7.22 -3.11 -17.66
C ALA A 31 -6.16 -2.51 -16.72
N GLY A 32 -5.88 -3.19 -15.60
CA GLY A 32 -4.82 -2.81 -14.67
C GLY A 32 -3.43 -2.86 -15.31
N SER A 33 -3.11 -3.95 -16.01
CA SER A 33 -1.83 -4.10 -16.72
C SER A 33 -1.63 -3.07 -17.83
N GLN A 34 -2.71 -2.56 -18.41
CA GLN A 34 -2.68 -1.52 -19.46
C GLN A 34 -2.71 -0.09 -18.89
N GLY A 35 -2.72 0.07 -17.56
CA GLY A 35 -2.84 1.38 -16.92
C GLY A 35 -4.21 2.06 -17.09
N GLU A 36 -5.24 1.33 -17.52
CA GLU A 36 -6.60 1.85 -17.70
C GLU A 36 -7.33 1.97 -16.34
N HIS A 37 -6.84 2.83 -15.44
CA HIS A 37 -7.31 2.93 -14.05
C HIS A 37 -8.82 3.12 -13.88
N VAL A 38 -9.47 3.89 -14.76
CA VAL A 38 -10.93 4.12 -14.72
C VAL A 38 -11.70 2.83 -15.03
N ALA A 39 -11.25 2.09 -16.04
CA ALA A 39 -11.85 0.81 -16.43
C ALA A 39 -11.59 -0.24 -15.33
N TYR A 40 -10.35 -0.33 -14.86
CA TYR A 40 -9.95 -1.18 -13.73
C TYR A 40 -10.88 -0.96 -12.51
N ASN A 41 -11.04 0.29 -12.08
CA ASN A 41 -11.86 0.65 -10.92
C ASN A 41 -13.34 0.29 -11.14
N SER A 42 -13.87 0.56 -12.33
CA SER A 42 -15.27 0.26 -12.66
C SER A 42 -15.54 -1.25 -12.67
N LEU A 43 -14.63 -2.02 -13.26
CA LEU A 43 -14.74 -3.48 -13.37
C LEU A 43 -14.60 -4.17 -12.02
N ILE A 44 -13.71 -3.71 -11.13
CA ILE A 44 -13.61 -4.29 -9.78
C ILE A 44 -14.83 -3.98 -8.92
N CYS A 45 -15.37 -2.75 -8.96
CA CYS A 45 -16.61 -2.41 -8.25
C CYS A 45 -17.78 -3.28 -8.73
N LEU A 46 -17.86 -3.52 -10.05
CA LEU A 46 -18.85 -4.44 -10.62
C LEU A 46 -18.63 -5.89 -10.13
N ALA A 47 -17.40 -6.40 -10.18
CA ALA A 47 -17.07 -7.74 -9.71
C ALA A 47 -17.38 -7.93 -8.22
N ALA A 48 -17.05 -6.96 -7.37
CA ALA A 48 -17.38 -6.95 -5.95
C ALA A 48 -18.90 -6.97 -5.72
N SER A 49 -19.65 -6.15 -6.47
CA SER A 49 -21.12 -6.14 -6.42
C SER A 49 -21.72 -7.49 -6.81
N LEU A 50 -21.16 -8.16 -7.83
CA LEU A 50 -21.59 -9.50 -8.24
C LEU A 50 -21.27 -10.57 -7.18
N VAL A 51 -20.10 -10.49 -6.53
CA VAL A 51 -19.74 -11.36 -5.41
C VAL A 51 -20.76 -11.27 -4.27
N VAL A 52 -21.22 -10.07 -3.93
CA VAL A 52 -22.26 -9.85 -2.92
C VAL A 52 -23.59 -10.41 -3.41
N ARG A 53 -24.03 -10.05 -4.63
CA ARG A 53 -25.31 -10.50 -5.23
C ARG A 53 -25.41 -12.02 -5.35
N MET A 54 -24.31 -12.69 -5.68
CA MET A 54 -24.24 -14.15 -5.78
C MET A 54 -24.13 -14.85 -4.41
N GLY A 55 -24.08 -14.10 -3.31
CA GLY A 55 -23.90 -14.66 -1.96
C GLY A 55 -22.53 -15.30 -1.74
N LEU A 56 -21.52 -14.99 -2.55
CA LEU A 56 -20.21 -15.63 -2.46
C LEU A 56 -19.46 -15.23 -1.18
N HIS A 57 -19.70 -14.02 -0.67
CA HIS A 57 -19.21 -13.54 0.62
C HIS A 57 -19.78 -14.30 1.84
N GLN A 58 -20.83 -15.11 1.66
CA GLN A 58 -21.49 -15.89 2.72
C GLN A 58 -21.42 -17.40 2.45
N LEU A 59 -20.47 -17.87 1.63
CA LEU A 59 -20.37 -19.28 1.23
C LEU A 59 -20.34 -20.25 2.41
N ASP A 60 -19.67 -19.87 3.49
CA ASP A 60 -19.44 -20.71 4.66
C ASP A 60 -20.15 -20.18 5.92
N LEU A 61 -21.13 -19.26 5.75
CA LEU A 61 -21.93 -18.72 6.86
C LEU A 61 -22.68 -19.83 7.63
N TYR A 62 -23.23 -20.80 6.89
CA TYR A 62 -23.89 -21.97 7.46
C TYR A 62 -22.97 -23.19 7.33
N LYS A 63 -22.88 -24.00 8.38
CA LYS A 63 -22.16 -25.29 8.34
C LYS A 63 -22.80 -26.20 7.30
N ARG A 64 -22.23 -26.21 6.09
CA ARG A 64 -22.64 -27.13 5.02
C ARG A 64 -22.10 -28.53 5.33
N PRO A 65 -22.83 -29.59 4.94
CA PRO A 65 -22.22 -30.91 4.89
C PRO A 65 -20.99 -30.85 3.97
N PRO A 66 -19.91 -31.59 4.28
CA PRO A 66 -18.76 -31.67 3.40
C PRO A 66 -19.20 -32.18 2.02
N PRO A 67 -18.61 -31.66 0.92
CA PRO A 67 -18.96 -32.08 -0.44
C PRO A 67 -18.78 -33.60 -0.57
N CYS A 68 -19.78 -34.26 -1.17
CA CYS A 68 -19.78 -35.72 -1.28
C CYS A 68 -18.98 -36.20 -2.50
N MET A 69 -18.84 -35.34 -3.51
CA MET A 69 -18.11 -35.61 -4.75
C MET A 69 -16.95 -34.63 -4.95
N PHE A 70 -15.91 -35.09 -5.65
CA PHE A 70 -14.77 -34.24 -6.01
C PHE A 70 -15.20 -33.01 -6.83
N ASP A 71 -16.13 -33.16 -7.76
CA ASP A 71 -16.60 -32.05 -8.60
C ASP A 71 -17.35 -30.98 -7.79
N GLU A 72 -18.11 -31.38 -6.76
CA GLU A 72 -18.76 -30.46 -5.84
C GLU A 72 -17.73 -29.67 -5.02
N TRP A 73 -16.69 -30.36 -4.54
CA TRP A 73 -15.57 -29.73 -3.84
C TRP A 73 -14.86 -28.73 -4.75
N VAL A 74 -14.53 -29.12 -5.99
CA VAL A 74 -13.89 -28.22 -6.98
C VAL A 74 -14.77 -27.01 -7.27
N ALA A 75 -16.08 -27.20 -7.46
CA ALA A 75 -17.00 -26.10 -7.71
C ALA A 75 -17.10 -25.12 -6.53
N LEU A 76 -17.08 -25.63 -5.29
CA LEU A 76 -17.05 -24.80 -4.08
C LEU A 76 -15.73 -24.05 -3.96
N GLU A 77 -14.61 -24.73 -4.19
CA GLU A 77 -13.26 -24.18 -4.12
C GLU A 77 -13.03 -23.07 -5.16
N VAL A 78 -13.55 -23.24 -6.38
CA VAL A 78 -13.59 -22.19 -7.41
C VAL A 78 -14.27 -20.93 -6.89
N LYS A 79 -15.43 -21.07 -6.22
CA LYS A 79 -16.18 -19.93 -5.68
C LYS A 79 -15.41 -19.24 -4.56
N ARG A 80 -14.78 -20.02 -3.65
CA ARG A 80 -13.92 -19.47 -2.58
C ARG A 80 -12.75 -18.67 -3.15
N ARG A 81 -12.04 -19.23 -4.14
CA ARG A 81 -10.91 -18.53 -4.80
C ARG A 81 -11.35 -17.25 -5.50
N LEU A 82 -12.49 -17.27 -6.19
CA LEU A 82 -13.00 -16.08 -6.86
C LEU A 82 -13.44 -15.00 -5.86
N PHE A 83 -14.12 -15.38 -4.78
CA PHE A 83 -14.44 -14.46 -3.69
C PHE A 83 -13.17 -13.75 -3.20
N TRP A 84 -12.18 -14.53 -2.78
CA TRP A 84 -10.96 -13.98 -2.19
C TRP A 84 -10.14 -13.15 -3.16
N LEU A 85 -10.07 -13.56 -4.43
CA LEU A 85 -9.39 -12.80 -5.47
C LEU A 85 -10.05 -11.41 -5.66
N VAL A 86 -11.38 -11.37 -5.77
CA VAL A 86 -12.12 -10.10 -5.87
C VAL A 86 -11.96 -9.26 -4.61
N TYR A 87 -12.08 -9.87 -3.43
CA TYR A 87 -11.94 -9.19 -2.15
C TYR A 87 -10.54 -8.56 -1.97
N GLN A 88 -9.48 -9.29 -2.34
CA GLN A 88 -8.11 -8.77 -2.32
C GLN A 88 -7.92 -7.60 -3.28
N ILE A 89 -8.34 -7.76 -4.55
CA ILE A 89 -8.24 -6.69 -5.55
C ILE A 89 -9.04 -5.45 -5.09
N ASP A 90 -10.24 -5.62 -4.53
CA ASP A 90 -11.05 -4.53 -3.98
C ASP A 90 -10.38 -3.85 -2.78
N SER A 91 -9.78 -4.61 -1.86
CA SER A 91 -9.05 -4.07 -0.72
C SER A 91 -7.82 -3.26 -1.14
N TYR A 92 -7.01 -3.78 -2.06
CA TYR A 92 -5.87 -3.04 -2.62
C TYR A 92 -6.34 -1.80 -3.36
N GLN A 93 -7.43 -1.87 -4.13
CA GLN A 93 -7.95 -0.71 -4.83
C GLN A 93 -8.52 0.34 -3.87
N ALA A 94 -9.23 -0.09 -2.81
CA ALA A 94 -9.69 0.78 -1.74
C ALA A 94 -8.52 1.51 -1.08
N MET A 95 -7.42 0.79 -0.83
CA MET A 95 -6.17 1.36 -0.34
C MET A 95 -5.60 2.42 -1.29
N LEU A 96 -5.40 2.07 -2.55
CA LEU A 96 -4.76 2.93 -3.54
C LEU A 96 -5.59 4.17 -3.88
N THR A 97 -6.93 4.09 -3.80
CA THR A 97 -7.83 5.20 -4.17
C THR A 97 -8.43 5.93 -2.97
N GLY A 98 -8.19 5.45 -1.75
CA GLY A 98 -8.79 5.99 -0.53
C GLY A 98 -10.31 5.78 -0.42
N ARG A 99 -10.93 5.00 -1.31
CA ARG A 99 -12.36 4.68 -1.24
C ARG A 99 -12.63 3.60 -0.20
N PRO A 100 -13.86 3.51 0.37
CA PRO A 100 -14.27 2.34 1.13
C PRO A 100 -14.22 1.06 0.27
N MET A 101 -13.97 -0.08 0.93
CA MET A 101 -14.17 -1.38 0.30
C MET A 101 -15.63 -1.57 -0.09
N SER A 102 -15.87 -2.24 -1.21
CA SER A 102 -17.22 -2.58 -1.67
C SER A 102 -17.80 -3.76 -0.91
N ILE A 103 -16.94 -4.63 -0.36
CA ILE A 103 -17.34 -5.76 0.49
C ILE A 103 -16.93 -5.44 1.93
N ALA A 104 -17.90 -5.29 2.83
CA ALA A 104 -17.64 -4.98 4.23
C ALA A 104 -17.00 -6.17 4.96
N GLU A 105 -15.99 -5.92 5.81
CA GLU A 105 -15.24 -6.97 6.52
C GLU A 105 -16.13 -7.84 7.42
N ASP A 106 -17.10 -7.22 8.09
CA ASP A 106 -18.10 -7.86 8.96
C ASP A 106 -19.12 -8.74 8.22
N SER A 107 -19.15 -8.65 6.88
CA SER A 107 -20.02 -9.44 6.01
C SER A 107 -19.34 -10.70 5.44
N VAL A 108 -18.05 -10.92 5.73
CA VAL A 108 -17.26 -12.01 5.14
C VAL A 108 -17.34 -13.28 5.98
N TYR A 109 -18.01 -14.30 5.42
CA TYR A 109 -18.12 -15.64 5.97
C TYR A 109 -17.65 -16.67 4.94
N VAL A 110 -16.37 -16.56 4.56
CA VAL A 110 -15.73 -17.45 3.57
C VAL A 110 -14.43 -17.96 4.16
N SER A 111 -14.26 -19.28 4.14
CA SER A 111 -13.04 -19.95 4.56
C SER A 111 -11.91 -19.68 3.58
N ALA A 112 -10.67 -19.80 4.03
CA ALA A 112 -9.53 -19.80 3.13
C ALA A 112 -9.70 -20.90 2.04
N PRO A 113 -9.37 -20.61 0.77
CA PRO A 113 -9.27 -21.60 -0.28
C PRO A 113 -8.14 -22.58 0.06
N CYS A 114 -8.19 -23.73 -0.58
CA CYS A 114 -7.16 -24.76 -0.49
C CYS A 114 -6.96 -25.24 0.94
N SER A 115 -8.04 -25.52 1.69
CA SER A 115 -7.92 -26.23 2.97
C SER A 115 -7.20 -27.55 2.73
N ASP A 116 -5.89 -27.58 3.03
CA ASP A 116 -5.02 -28.73 2.74
C ASP A 116 -5.55 -29.99 3.46
N TYR A 117 -6.17 -29.80 4.64
CA TYR A 117 -6.89 -30.86 5.34
C TYR A 117 -8.07 -31.43 4.52
N GLU A 118 -8.93 -30.58 3.94
CA GLU A 118 -10.04 -31.06 3.10
C GLU A 118 -9.50 -31.78 1.86
N TRP A 119 -8.40 -31.28 1.29
CA TRP A 119 -7.73 -31.89 0.15
C TRP A 119 -7.20 -33.30 0.47
N ASP A 120 -6.50 -33.45 1.61
CA ASP A 120 -5.93 -34.74 2.04
C ASP A 120 -7.03 -35.77 2.33
N VAL A 121 -8.13 -35.36 2.96
CA VAL A 121 -9.30 -36.23 3.22
C VAL A 121 -9.94 -36.70 1.91
N MET A 122 -10.05 -35.83 0.91
CA MET A 122 -10.60 -36.19 -0.40
C MET A 122 -9.69 -37.16 -1.16
N HIS A 123 -8.37 -36.99 -1.10
CA HIS A 123 -7.41 -37.91 -1.72
C HIS A 123 -7.45 -39.31 -1.10
N VAL A 124 -7.52 -39.41 0.22
CA VAL A 124 -7.64 -40.71 0.91
C VAL A 124 -8.93 -41.43 0.50
N THR A 125 -10.01 -40.68 0.29
CA THR A 125 -11.30 -41.25 -0.13
C THR A 125 -11.27 -41.75 -1.58
N ARG A 126 -10.56 -41.06 -2.48
CA ARG A 126 -10.42 -41.45 -3.89
C ARG A 126 -9.61 -42.73 -4.11
N HIS A 127 -8.62 -42.97 -3.26
CA HIS A 127 -7.80 -44.19 -3.33
C HIS A 127 -8.39 -45.39 -2.58
N ARG A 128 -9.48 -45.20 -1.81
CA ARG A 128 -10.34 -46.29 -1.35
C ARG A 128 -11.31 -46.70 -2.46
N VAL A 129 -10.79 -47.11 -3.61
CA VAL A 129 -11.53 -48.08 -4.42
C VAL A 129 -11.64 -49.33 -3.53
N PRO A 130 -12.84 -49.79 -3.15
CA PRO A 130 -12.96 -51.04 -2.43
C PRO A 130 -12.21 -52.08 -3.26
N PRO A 131 -11.21 -52.79 -2.70
CA PRO A 131 -10.59 -53.88 -3.46
C PRO A 131 -11.75 -54.69 -3.99
N ALA A 132 -11.83 -54.82 -5.33
CA ALA A 132 -12.85 -55.63 -5.97
C ALA A 132 -12.88 -56.92 -5.16
N ARG A 133 -14.04 -57.25 -4.58
CA ARG A 133 -14.24 -58.48 -3.82
C ARG A 133 -13.99 -59.63 -4.79
N SER A 134 -12.72 -59.98 -5.01
CA SER A 134 -12.30 -61.28 -5.47
C SER A 134 -12.72 -62.20 -4.35
N GLY A 135 -13.85 -62.86 -4.56
CA GLY A 135 -14.37 -63.85 -3.63
C GLY A 135 -13.36 -64.97 -3.53
N ASP A 136 -12.49 -64.90 -2.53
CA ASP A 136 -11.80 -66.06 -2.01
C ASP A 136 -11.98 -66.06 -0.50
N ALA A 137 -12.82 -66.99 -0.08
CA ALA A 137 -12.97 -67.41 1.29
C ALA A 137 -11.68 -68.11 1.72
N SER A 138 -10.93 -67.55 2.68
CA SER A 138 -10.31 -68.27 3.80
C SER A 138 -9.13 -67.49 4.40
N GLY A 139 -8.99 -67.56 5.72
CA GLY A 139 -7.72 -67.34 6.40
C GLY A 139 -7.64 -66.04 7.20
N GLY A 140 -7.81 -66.15 8.51
CA GLY A 140 -7.83 -65.02 9.43
C GLY A 140 -6.46 -64.36 9.67
N GLY A 141 -6.50 -63.14 10.20
CA GLY A 141 -5.41 -62.58 10.99
C GLY A 141 -5.14 -61.09 10.78
N SER A 142 -5.11 -60.35 11.90
CA SER A 142 -4.47 -59.04 12.10
C SER A 142 -5.30 -57.77 11.87
N ALA A 143 -6.01 -57.36 12.93
CA ALA A 143 -6.79 -56.12 13.04
C ALA A 143 -6.05 -55.01 13.85
N GLY A 144 -4.73 -54.87 13.68
CA GLY A 144 -3.89 -54.07 14.61
C GLY A 144 -3.61 -52.60 14.24
N ALA A 145 -3.59 -52.21 12.96
CA ALA A 145 -2.85 -50.99 12.57
C ALA A 145 -3.69 -49.72 12.28
N MET A 146 -5.02 -49.79 12.20
CA MET A 146 -5.84 -48.66 11.69
C MET A 146 -6.49 -47.74 12.75
N ARG A 147 -6.22 -47.90 14.05
CA ARG A 147 -6.83 -47.07 15.10
C ARG A 147 -6.09 -45.78 15.47
N ALA A 148 -4.88 -45.54 14.95
CA ALA A 148 -4.08 -44.39 15.36
C ALA A 148 -4.44 -43.06 14.63
N ALA A 149 -4.87 -43.10 13.37
CA ALA A 149 -5.14 -41.88 12.58
C ALA A 149 -6.52 -41.23 12.83
N SER A 150 -7.43 -41.91 13.53
CA SER A 150 -8.84 -41.46 13.68
C SER A 150 -9.11 -40.72 15.01
N ARG A 151 -8.12 -40.53 15.89
CA ARG A 151 -8.34 -40.02 17.26
C ARG A 151 -8.02 -38.54 17.50
N GLN A 152 -7.45 -37.81 16.53
CA GLN A 152 -7.31 -36.35 16.62
C GLN A 152 -8.57 -35.62 16.11
N ARG A 153 -9.72 -35.96 16.69
CA ARG A 153 -10.92 -35.13 16.57
C ARG A 153 -11.02 -34.30 17.84
N SER A 154 -10.17 -33.28 17.95
CA SER A 154 -10.25 -32.27 19.00
C SER A 154 -11.52 -31.45 18.76
N SER A 155 -12.58 -31.78 19.49
CA SER A 155 -13.80 -30.99 19.58
C SER A 155 -13.49 -29.64 20.24
N ARG A 156 -12.94 -28.70 19.48
CA ARG A 156 -12.91 -27.28 19.85
C ARG A 156 -14.28 -26.68 19.52
N SER A 157 -15.05 -26.43 20.57
CA SER A 157 -16.30 -25.68 20.54
C SER A 157 -16.03 -24.26 20.05
N SER A 158 -16.43 -23.97 18.81
CA SER A 158 -16.33 -22.66 18.15
C SER A 158 -17.52 -21.79 18.55
N SER A 159 -17.43 -21.04 19.64
CA SER A 159 -18.47 -20.08 20.05
C SER A 159 -17.92 -18.71 20.45
N ASP A 160 -16.69 -18.39 20.07
CA ASP A 160 -16.09 -17.08 20.34
C ASP A 160 -15.83 -16.34 19.02
N SER A 161 -16.81 -15.54 18.58
CA SER A 161 -16.91 -14.93 17.25
C SER A 161 -15.96 -13.74 17.03
N GLY A 162 -15.14 -13.39 18.02
CA GLY A 162 -14.21 -12.25 17.97
C GLY A 162 -12.74 -12.63 18.14
N ALA A 163 -12.41 -13.91 18.35
CA ALA A 163 -11.02 -14.33 18.45
C ALA A 163 -10.36 -14.19 17.06
N SER A 164 -9.48 -13.20 16.93
CA SER A 164 -8.67 -12.97 15.73
C SER A 164 -8.18 -14.29 15.14
N LEU A 165 -8.33 -14.47 13.83
CA LEU A 165 -7.84 -15.64 13.06
C LEU A 165 -6.39 -16.02 13.46
N SER A 166 -5.61 -15.02 13.88
CA SER A 166 -4.23 -15.17 14.36
C SER A 166 -4.04 -16.03 15.62
N ASN A 167 -5.01 -16.07 16.55
CA ASN A 167 -4.88 -16.82 17.81
C ASN A 167 -5.22 -18.32 17.67
N SER A 168 -6.00 -18.69 16.65
CA SER A 168 -6.52 -20.06 16.50
C SER A 168 -5.56 -21.02 15.79
N LEU A 169 -4.56 -20.50 15.06
CA LEU A 169 -3.70 -21.27 14.17
C LEU A 169 -2.20 -21.02 14.42
N ARG A 170 -1.75 -21.14 15.67
CA ARG A 170 -0.33 -21.44 15.93
C ARG A 170 -0.03 -22.87 15.51
N VAL A 171 -0.03 -23.11 14.21
CA VAL A 171 0.46 -24.36 13.61
C VAL A 171 1.97 -24.34 13.70
N ASP A 172 2.55 -25.49 14.02
CA ASP A 172 4.00 -25.63 14.13
C ASP A 172 4.64 -25.27 12.78
N ARG A 173 5.65 -24.40 12.79
CA ARG A 173 6.41 -24.03 11.59
C ARG A 173 6.97 -25.26 10.90
N HIS A 174 7.40 -26.26 11.67
CA HIS A 174 7.89 -27.52 11.12
C HIS A 174 6.80 -28.28 10.36
N GLU A 175 5.55 -28.22 10.80
CA GLU A 175 4.42 -28.85 10.11
C GLU A 175 4.12 -28.15 8.78
N ILE A 176 4.16 -26.82 8.73
CA ILE A 176 3.95 -26.06 7.49
C ILE A 176 5.05 -26.39 6.46
N VAL A 177 6.30 -26.44 6.90
CA VAL A 177 7.46 -26.79 6.05
C VAL A 177 7.39 -28.25 5.59
N ALA A 178 7.00 -29.17 6.47
CA ALA A 178 6.89 -30.59 6.16
C ALA A 178 5.76 -30.89 5.18
N THR A 179 4.61 -30.24 5.36
CA THR A 179 3.41 -30.46 4.53
C THR A 179 3.46 -29.68 3.20
N GLY A 180 4.17 -28.55 3.16
CA GLY A 180 4.13 -27.64 2.00
C GLY A 180 2.73 -27.08 1.75
N ALA A 181 1.93 -26.97 2.82
CA ALA A 181 0.52 -26.58 2.81
C ALA A 181 0.33 -25.12 2.37
N PHE A 182 -0.29 -24.91 1.20
CA PHE A 182 -0.47 -23.57 0.64
C PHE A 182 -1.46 -22.71 1.40
N SER A 183 -2.39 -23.33 2.14
CA SER A 183 -3.38 -22.62 2.94
C SER A 183 -2.75 -21.61 3.88
N TYR A 184 -1.59 -21.91 4.48
CA TYR A 184 -0.91 -21.01 5.42
C TYR A 184 -0.44 -19.71 4.78
N SER A 185 0.21 -19.79 3.61
CA SER A 185 0.61 -18.60 2.85
C SER A 185 -0.61 -17.74 2.48
N PHE A 186 -1.72 -18.39 2.18
CA PHE A 186 -2.95 -17.70 1.81
C PHE A 186 -3.63 -17.05 3.03
N MET A 187 -3.68 -17.74 4.17
CA MET A 187 -4.20 -17.17 5.42
C MET A 187 -3.40 -15.94 5.85
N ALA A 188 -2.06 -15.99 5.70
CA ALA A 188 -1.21 -14.82 5.92
C ALA A 188 -1.57 -13.66 4.98
N LEU A 189 -1.86 -13.93 3.70
CA LEU A 189 -2.32 -12.89 2.76
C LEU A 189 -3.68 -12.29 3.16
N CYS A 190 -4.62 -13.11 3.63
CA CYS A 190 -5.90 -12.64 4.14
C CYS A 190 -5.76 -11.77 5.37
N GLU A 191 -4.90 -12.17 6.31
CA GLU A 191 -4.61 -11.38 7.50
C GLU A 191 -4.01 -10.01 7.12
N LEU A 192 -3.07 -9.98 6.17
CA LEU A 192 -2.54 -8.74 5.62
C LEU A 192 -3.64 -7.86 5.02
N THR A 193 -4.54 -8.46 4.25
CA THR A 193 -5.66 -7.75 3.61
C THR A 193 -6.58 -7.11 4.65
N ALA A 194 -6.83 -7.80 5.77
CA ALA A 194 -7.60 -7.24 6.89
C ALA A 194 -6.85 -6.10 7.59
N ILE A 195 -5.53 -6.22 7.78
CA ILE A 195 -4.70 -5.13 8.33
C ILE A 195 -4.78 -3.89 7.41
N ILE A 196 -4.64 -4.08 6.09
CA ILE A 196 -4.78 -3.00 5.09
C ILE A 196 -6.15 -2.32 5.21
N ALA A 197 -7.24 -3.09 5.28
CA ALA A 197 -8.59 -2.56 5.40
C ALA A 197 -8.76 -1.66 6.64
N LYS A 198 -8.18 -2.07 7.78
CA LYS A 198 -8.20 -1.29 9.01
C LYS A 198 -7.31 -0.05 8.95
N ILE A 199 -6.13 -0.13 8.33
CA ILE A 199 -5.27 1.04 8.07
C ILE A 199 -6.04 2.06 7.21
N ASN A 200 -6.70 1.63 6.14
CA ASN A 200 -7.49 2.51 5.28
C ASN A 200 -8.63 3.19 6.05
N SER A 201 -9.34 2.42 6.87
CA SER A 201 -10.43 2.96 7.69
C SER A 201 -9.88 3.96 8.71
N PHE A 202 -8.80 3.63 9.41
CA PHE A 202 -8.12 4.54 10.32
C PHE A 202 -7.73 5.87 9.65
N LEU A 203 -7.05 5.82 8.50
CA LEU A 203 -6.59 7.03 7.80
C LEU A 203 -7.76 7.87 7.26
N ARG A 204 -8.78 7.22 6.72
CA ARG A 204 -10.00 7.88 6.25
C ARG A 204 -10.75 8.54 7.41
N ASP A 205 -10.96 7.82 8.51
CA ASP A 205 -11.75 8.29 9.65
C ASP A 205 -10.99 9.38 10.42
N SER A 206 -9.65 9.31 10.45
CA SER A 206 -8.77 10.40 10.92
C SER A 206 -8.97 11.69 10.12
N ARG A 207 -9.22 11.58 8.80
CA ARG A 207 -9.54 12.72 7.94
C ARG A 207 -11.00 13.18 8.09
N ALA A 208 -11.94 12.24 8.18
CA ALA A 208 -13.38 12.50 8.20
C ALA A 208 -13.92 13.01 9.55
N SER A 209 -13.21 12.79 10.67
CA SER A 209 -13.60 13.28 12.00
C SER A 209 -13.47 14.81 12.17
N ARG A 210 -12.92 15.53 11.18
CA ARG A 210 -12.72 16.99 11.23
C ARG A 210 -13.90 17.87 10.78
N PRO A 211 -14.65 17.56 9.69
CA PRO A 211 -15.67 18.48 9.17
C PRO A 211 -16.99 18.52 9.98
N SER A 212 -17.33 17.46 10.71
CA SER A 212 -18.62 17.33 11.41
C SER A 212 -18.79 18.29 12.61
N LEU A 213 -17.72 18.95 13.06
CA LEU A 213 -17.75 19.92 14.15
C LEU A 213 -18.07 21.37 13.71
N LEU A 214 -18.05 21.66 12.41
CA LEU A 214 -18.25 23.03 11.90
C LEU A 214 -19.72 23.39 11.62
N VAL A 215 -20.65 22.43 11.63
CA VAL A 215 -22.04 22.63 11.15
C VAL A 215 -23.10 22.51 12.26
N SER A 216 -22.73 22.24 13.51
CA SER A 216 -23.68 22.31 14.62
C SER A 216 -23.91 23.75 15.10
N THR A 217 -24.51 24.58 14.23
CA THR A 217 -25.22 25.81 14.64
C THR A 217 -26.62 25.52 15.20
N SER A 218 -27.03 24.25 15.17
CA SER A 218 -28.21 23.76 15.87
C SER A 218 -27.97 23.78 17.38
N SER A 219 -28.70 24.65 18.09
CA SER A 219 -28.71 24.84 19.55
C SER A 219 -29.22 23.63 20.36
N LEU A 220 -29.36 22.45 19.73
CA LEU A 220 -29.80 21.24 20.42
C LEU A 220 -28.58 20.54 21.07
N PRO A 221 -28.60 20.34 22.40
CA PRO A 221 -27.55 19.62 23.10
C PRO A 221 -27.51 18.17 22.61
N VAL A 222 -26.45 17.80 21.90
CA VAL A 222 -26.16 16.41 21.56
C VAL A 222 -25.82 15.69 22.87
N PRO A 223 -26.49 14.56 23.21
CA PRO A 223 -26.21 13.81 24.42
C PRO A 223 -24.74 13.42 24.49
N ALA A 224 -24.05 13.76 25.59
CA ALA A 224 -22.64 13.47 25.85
C ALA A 224 -22.27 11.96 25.81
N ALA A 225 -23.27 11.08 25.69
CA ALA A 225 -23.09 9.64 25.62
C ALA A 225 -22.66 9.13 24.22
N HIS A 226 -22.80 9.92 23.15
CA HIS A 226 -22.43 9.50 21.78
C HIS A 226 -21.11 10.06 21.26
N THR A 227 -20.47 10.98 21.99
CA THR A 227 -19.13 11.48 21.66
C THR A 227 -18.01 10.55 22.10
N ARG A 228 -18.28 9.55 22.95
CA ARG A 228 -17.26 8.59 23.42
C ARG A 228 -16.84 7.55 22.39
N ASP A 229 -17.70 7.26 21.41
CA ASP A 229 -17.43 6.22 20.41
C ASP A 229 -16.98 6.79 19.06
N VAL A 230 -16.80 8.11 18.94
CA VAL A 230 -16.13 8.70 17.78
C VAL A 230 -14.63 8.70 18.10
N PRO A 231 -13.81 7.88 17.42
CA PRO A 231 -12.44 7.56 17.86
C PRO A 231 -11.44 8.72 17.80
N PHE A 232 -11.86 9.93 17.42
CA PHE A 232 -10.99 11.05 17.11
C PHE A 232 -11.54 12.37 17.69
N PRO A 233 -11.28 12.70 18.97
CA PRO A 233 -11.34 14.09 19.40
C PRO A 233 -10.12 14.81 18.78
N ALA A 234 -10.27 15.30 17.55
CA ALA A 234 -9.23 16.06 16.84
C ALA A 234 -9.14 17.52 17.31
N VAL A 235 -9.94 17.90 18.31
CA VAL A 235 -10.07 19.27 18.80
C VAL A 235 -10.17 19.23 20.32
N ASP A 236 -9.10 19.64 21.00
CA ASP A 236 -9.15 19.94 22.42
C ASP A 236 -9.82 21.31 22.61
N PHE A 237 -11.09 21.32 23.05
CA PHE A 237 -11.78 22.53 23.47
C PHE A 237 -11.32 22.95 24.88
N MET A 238 -10.01 23.14 25.07
CA MET A 238 -9.40 23.13 26.41
C MET A 238 -9.12 24.52 27.01
N HIS A 239 -9.53 25.62 26.38
CA HIS A 239 -9.44 26.92 27.04
C HIS A 239 -10.78 27.34 27.67
N PRO A 240 -10.81 27.57 29.00
CA PRO A 240 -11.97 28.20 29.62
C PRO A 240 -12.21 29.55 28.92
N PRO A 241 -13.49 29.96 28.75
CA PRO A 241 -13.81 31.21 28.07
C PRO A 241 -12.99 32.35 28.69
N LEU A 242 -12.20 33.03 27.86
CA LEU A 242 -11.55 34.28 28.25
C LEU A 242 -12.64 35.18 28.86
N ALA A 243 -12.36 35.69 30.05
CA ALA A 243 -13.35 36.32 30.93
C ALA A 243 -14.29 37.29 30.20
N ALA A 244 -15.57 37.19 30.58
CA ALA A 244 -16.76 37.66 29.90
C ALA A 244 -16.96 39.19 29.85
N ASP A 245 -16.01 39.94 29.30
CA ASP A 245 -16.07 41.41 29.34
C ASP A 245 -16.62 42.09 28.08
N SER A 246 -17.14 41.37 27.07
CA SER A 246 -17.92 42.05 26.02
C SER A 246 -19.01 41.19 25.37
N THR A 247 -20.23 41.67 25.58
CA THR A 247 -21.45 41.51 24.79
C THR A 247 -21.35 40.78 23.43
N ASN A 248 -22.11 39.68 23.35
CA ASN A 248 -22.80 39.13 22.17
C ASN A 248 -22.06 38.28 21.11
N GLY A 249 -20.95 37.63 21.44
CA GLY A 249 -20.47 36.51 20.63
C GLY A 249 -19.75 35.46 21.46
N LEU A 250 -20.39 34.31 21.73
CA LEU A 250 -19.70 33.10 22.21
C LEU A 250 -18.88 32.52 21.04
N VAL A 251 -17.79 33.19 20.69
CA VAL A 251 -16.79 32.66 19.75
C VAL A 251 -15.69 32.05 20.61
N PHE A 252 -15.78 30.74 20.86
CA PHE A 252 -14.63 30.02 21.39
C PHE A 252 -13.59 29.91 20.26
N PRO A 253 -12.39 30.50 20.40
CA PRO A 253 -11.33 30.23 19.45
C PRO A 253 -10.98 28.75 19.57
N VAL A 254 -11.28 28.00 18.51
CA VAL A 254 -10.98 26.58 18.45
C VAL A 254 -9.48 26.45 18.19
N LEU A 255 -8.68 26.28 19.25
CA LEU A 255 -7.26 26.02 19.10
C LEU A 255 -7.08 24.56 18.68
N ARG A 256 -6.81 24.34 17.40
CA ARG A 256 -6.56 23.00 16.86
C ARG A 256 -5.09 22.66 17.05
N THR A 257 -4.79 21.74 17.95
CA THR A 257 -3.45 21.14 18.00
C THR A 257 -3.35 20.09 16.89
N VAL A 258 -2.35 20.24 16.01
CA VAL A 258 -2.06 19.24 14.98
C VAL A 258 -1.46 18.03 15.68
N ARG A 259 -2.28 16.99 15.88
CA ARG A 259 -1.84 15.72 16.45
C ARG A 259 -1.21 14.86 15.36
N LEU A 260 -0.11 14.18 15.69
CA LEU A 260 0.49 13.19 14.81
C LEU A 260 -0.37 11.91 14.77
N ALA A 261 -0.35 11.18 13.65
CA ALA A 261 -1.06 9.90 13.53
C ALA A 261 -0.64 8.90 14.62
N SER A 262 0.64 8.90 15.01
CA SER A 262 1.17 8.04 16.08
C SER A 262 0.66 8.37 17.48
N GLU A 263 0.01 9.51 17.69
CA GLU A 263 -0.60 9.84 18.97
C GLU A 263 -1.96 9.16 19.19
N TYR A 264 -2.51 8.53 18.14
CA TYR A 264 -3.73 7.76 18.22
C TYR A 264 -3.42 6.30 18.59
N PRO A 265 -4.09 5.72 19.62
CA PRO A 265 -3.88 4.31 20.00
C PRO A 265 -4.06 3.34 18.84
N ALA A 266 -5.01 3.61 17.94
CA ALA A 266 -5.27 2.80 16.75
C ALA A 266 -4.05 2.71 15.81
N PHE A 267 -3.24 3.77 15.69
CA PHE A 267 -2.00 3.72 14.90
C PHE A 267 -1.00 2.74 15.50
N VAL A 268 -0.82 2.78 16.82
CA VAL A 268 0.10 1.90 17.55
C VAL A 268 -0.36 0.45 17.42
N GLU A 269 -1.64 0.17 17.63
CA GLU A 269 -2.23 -1.16 17.46
C GLU A 269 -2.02 -1.70 16.05
N LEU A 270 -2.28 -0.88 15.03
CA LEU A 270 -2.12 -1.28 13.63
C LEU A 270 -0.66 -1.55 13.27
N ASN A 271 0.25 -0.72 13.77
CA ASN A 271 1.69 -0.93 13.59
C ASN A 271 2.17 -2.22 14.28
N GLU A 272 1.79 -2.44 15.54
CA GLU A 272 2.13 -3.67 16.28
C GLU A 272 1.57 -4.91 15.59
N ARG A 273 0.32 -4.85 15.12
CA ARG A 273 -0.32 -5.94 14.40
C ARG A 273 0.38 -6.24 13.07
N LEU A 274 0.83 -5.21 12.35
CA LEU A 274 1.60 -5.37 11.11
C LEU A 274 2.97 -6.01 11.38
N GLU A 275 3.65 -5.63 12.46
CA GLU A 275 4.91 -6.25 12.89
C GLU A 275 4.73 -7.69 13.37
N ASP A 276 3.68 -7.97 14.13
CA ASP A 276 3.33 -9.32 14.57
C ASP A 276 3.05 -10.22 13.36
N TRP A 277 2.28 -9.72 12.40
CA TRP A 277 2.03 -10.41 11.14
C TRP A 277 3.33 -10.70 10.39
N ARG A 278 4.22 -9.71 10.22
CA ARG A 278 5.52 -9.93 9.59
C ARG A 278 6.35 -10.99 10.31
N ARG A 279 6.40 -10.94 11.65
CA ARG A 279 7.16 -11.89 12.49
C ARG A 279 6.57 -13.30 12.44
N SER A 280 5.28 -13.44 12.15
CA SER A 280 4.60 -14.74 12.03
C SER A 280 4.97 -15.47 10.74
N LEU A 281 5.31 -14.74 9.67
CA LEU A 281 5.70 -15.30 8.37
C LEU A 281 6.91 -16.24 8.47
N LEU A 282 6.90 -17.30 7.65
CA LEU A 282 8.09 -18.10 7.41
C LEU A 282 9.11 -17.28 6.62
N MET A 283 10.40 -17.47 6.90
CA MET A 283 11.44 -16.90 6.05
C MET A 283 11.58 -17.76 4.80
N PRO A 284 11.63 -17.17 3.59
CA PRO A 284 11.85 -17.94 2.36
C PRO A 284 13.13 -18.78 2.41
N GLU A 285 14.14 -18.32 3.15
CA GLU A 285 15.40 -19.02 3.38
C GLU A 285 15.19 -20.34 4.14
N ASP A 286 14.22 -20.41 5.06
CA ASP A 286 13.89 -21.65 5.81
C ASP A 286 13.21 -22.70 4.92
N LEU A 287 12.68 -22.28 3.78
CA LEU A 287 12.02 -23.12 2.77
C LEU A 287 12.97 -23.50 1.63
N ARG A 288 14.24 -23.08 1.70
CA ARG A 288 15.26 -23.43 0.72
C ARG A 288 15.72 -24.86 0.96
N ASP A 289 15.51 -25.71 -0.05
CA ASP A 289 16.10 -27.05 -0.08
C ASP A 289 17.35 -26.98 -0.96
N ASP A 290 18.53 -27.20 -0.38
CA ASP A 290 19.79 -27.17 -1.12
C ASP A 290 19.89 -28.27 -2.19
N SER A 291 18.98 -29.25 -2.18
CA SER A 291 18.96 -30.37 -3.12
C SER A 291 18.15 -30.11 -4.41
N THR A 292 17.30 -29.08 -4.45
CA THR A 292 16.38 -28.88 -5.58
C THR A 292 16.78 -27.68 -6.43
N GLU A 293 17.26 -27.91 -7.65
CA GLU A 293 17.46 -26.86 -8.64
C GLU A 293 16.12 -26.33 -9.17
N ALA A 294 15.92 -25.00 -9.11
CA ALA A 294 14.68 -24.33 -9.53
C ALA A 294 14.27 -24.63 -10.99
N ALA A 295 15.24 -25.00 -11.85
CA ALA A 295 15.02 -25.32 -13.26
C ALA A 295 14.31 -26.68 -13.48
N HIS A 296 14.34 -27.59 -12.51
CA HIS A 296 13.80 -28.95 -12.65
C HIS A 296 12.33 -29.10 -12.23
N ILE A 297 11.69 -28.00 -11.82
CA ILE A 297 10.38 -28.03 -11.20
C ILE A 297 9.26 -27.96 -12.27
N SER A 298 9.04 -29.07 -12.97
CA SER A 298 8.08 -29.14 -14.09
C SER A 298 6.70 -29.70 -13.75
N TYR A 299 6.49 -30.27 -12.54
CA TYR A 299 5.25 -30.96 -12.19
C TYR A 299 4.59 -30.43 -10.92
N PHE A 300 3.32 -30.03 -11.04
CA PHE A 300 2.49 -29.62 -9.90
C PHE A 300 2.20 -30.85 -9.04
N GLY A 301 2.85 -30.98 -7.88
CA GLY A 301 2.54 -32.03 -6.91
C GLY A 301 3.72 -32.71 -6.20
N THR A 302 4.97 -32.56 -6.66
CA THR A 302 6.13 -33.02 -5.87
C THR A 302 6.26 -32.18 -4.60
N ALA A 303 6.85 -32.75 -3.54
CA ALA A 303 7.10 -32.00 -2.30
C ALA A 303 7.99 -30.77 -2.57
N ASP A 304 9.00 -30.93 -3.41
CA ASP A 304 9.96 -29.88 -3.72
C ASP A 304 9.32 -28.74 -4.53
N HIS A 305 8.43 -29.04 -5.49
CA HIS A 305 7.66 -28.00 -6.17
C HIS A 305 6.79 -27.21 -5.19
N ARG A 306 6.10 -27.89 -4.27
CA ARG A 306 5.26 -27.24 -3.27
C ARG A 306 6.09 -26.34 -2.35
N ARG A 307 7.25 -26.82 -1.88
CA ARG A 307 8.20 -26.02 -1.09
C ARG A 307 8.69 -24.80 -1.85
N PHE A 308 9.09 -24.95 -3.11
CA PHE A 308 9.52 -23.82 -3.93
C PHE A 308 8.41 -22.78 -4.12
N MET A 309 7.20 -23.22 -4.45
CA MET A 309 6.06 -22.31 -4.62
C MET A 309 5.66 -21.63 -3.30
N MET A 310 5.76 -22.33 -2.18
CA MET A 310 5.60 -21.75 -0.84
C MET A 310 6.68 -20.70 -0.55
N ARG A 311 7.93 -21.00 -0.91
CA ARG A 311 9.06 -20.10 -0.78
C ARG A 311 8.85 -18.81 -1.58
N VAL A 312 8.41 -18.91 -2.84
CA VAL A 312 8.03 -17.76 -3.68
C VAL A 312 6.89 -16.96 -3.04
N ARG A 313 5.85 -17.62 -2.51
CA ARG A 313 4.74 -16.92 -1.86
C ARG A 313 5.15 -16.17 -0.60
N TYR A 314 5.91 -16.81 0.29
CA TYR A 314 6.43 -16.12 1.48
C TYR A 314 7.38 -14.98 1.09
N PHE A 315 8.16 -15.14 0.02
CA PHE A 315 8.95 -14.04 -0.52
C PHE A 315 8.08 -12.85 -0.89
N CYS A 316 7.00 -13.06 -1.66
CA CYS A 316 6.07 -12.00 -2.02
C CYS A 316 5.41 -11.37 -0.79
N LEU A 317 4.97 -12.17 0.19
CA LEU A 317 4.37 -11.64 1.43
C LEU A 317 5.33 -10.72 2.19
N HIS A 318 6.60 -11.10 2.31
CA HIS A 318 7.63 -10.23 2.90
C HIS A 318 7.86 -8.96 2.08
N CYS A 319 7.72 -9.01 0.76
CA CYS A 319 7.74 -7.80 -0.07
C CYS A 319 6.52 -6.90 0.17
N TYR A 320 5.32 -7.47 0.35
CA TYR A 320 4.09 -6.71 0.54
C TYR A 320 4.03 -5.95 1.86
N TYR A 321 4.71 -6.46 2.91
CA TYR A 321 4.88 -5.75 4.18
C TYR A 321 5.39 -4.30 3.96
N VAL A 322 6.37 -4.14 3.07
CA VAL A 322 7.13 -2.91 2.90
C VAL A 322 6.28 -1.71 2.48
N PRO A 323 5.50 -1.75 1.37
CA PRO A 323 4.65 -0.63 1.00
C PRO A 323 3.57 -0.32 2.04
N ILE A 324 3.09 -1.32 2.81
CA ILE A 324 2.05 -1.11 3.84
C ILE A 324 2.63 -0.39 5.05
N THR A 325 3.82 -0.80 5.50
CA THR A 325 4.58 -0.10 6.55
C THR A 325 4.90 1.32 6.12
N ILE A 326 5.42 1.50 4.89
CA ILE A 326 5.72 2.82 4.35
C ILE A 326 4.45 3.68 4.31
N PHE A 327 3.32 3.14 3.86
CA PHE A 327 2.06 3.86 3.77
C PHE A 327 1.54 4.34 5.14
N LEU A 328 1.52 3.45 6.13
CA LEU A 328 1.11 3.79 7.49
C LEU A 328 2.01 4.90 8.07
N HIS A 329 3.33 4.76 7.97
CA HIS A 329 4.27 5.69 8.59
C HIS A 329 4.46 7.00 7.82
N GLN A 330 4.31 7.01 6.49
CA GLN A 330 4.30 8.27 5.71
C GLN A 330 3.10 9.15 6.07
N SER A 331 2.00 8.55 6.53
CA SER A 331 0.83 9.28 7.00
C SER A 331 1.06 9.93 8.37
N ASN A 332 2.10 9.52 9.11
CA ASN A 332 2.45 10.12 10.39
C ASN A 332 3.28 11.40 10.21
N ARG A 333 2.61 12.47 9.82
CA ARG A 333 3.22 13.79 9.57
C ARG A 333 2.26 14.93 9.91
N PRO A 334 2.74 16.11 10.30
CA PRO A 334 1.89 17.27 10.57
C PRO A 334 1.04 17.66 9.35
N SER A 335 1.62 17.69 8.14
CA SER A 335 0.94 18.08 6.90
C SER A 335 -0.18 17.14 6.46
N PHE A 336 -0.27 15.95 7.04
CA PHE A 336 -1.36 15.01 6.74
C PHE A 336 -2.73 15.63 7.09
N PHE A 337 -2.72 16.55 8.04
CA PHE A 337 -3.91 17.17 8.61
C PHE A 337 -4.10 18.63 8.16
N THR A 338 -3.05 19.31 7.70
CA THR A 338 -3.06 20.75 7.38
C THR A 338 -3.98 21.09 6.21
N GLU A 339 -4.22 20.19 5.26
CA GLU A 339 -5.17 20.42 4.17
C GLU A 339 -6.56 20.81 4.72
N TYR A 340 -6.96 20.24 5.86
CA TYR A 340 -8.26 20.47 6.50
C TYR A 340 -8.30 21.66 7.46
N GLU A 341 -7.15 22.29 7.72
CA GLU A 341 -7.08 23.54 8.48
C GLU A 341 -7.39 24.76 7.61
N LEU A 342 -7.24 24.62 6.28
CA LEU A 342 -7.65 25.66 5.36
C LEU A 342 -9.19 25.87 5.44
N PRO A 343 -9.64 27.14 5.56
CA PRO A 343 -11.04 27.50 5.43
C PRO A 343 -11.69 26.82 4.21
N LEU A 344 -12.95 26.40 4.35
CA LEU A 344 -13.64 25.60 3.32
C LEU A 344 -13.66 26.33 1.96
N ASP A 345 -13.82 27.64 1.98
CA ASP A 345 -13.73 28.56 0.85
C ASP A 345 -12.35 28.51 0.17
N VAL A 346 -11.26 28.52 0.93
CA VAL A 346 -9.89 28.38 0.37
C VAL A 346 -9.68 27.00 -0.25
N ARG A 347 -10.21 25.94 0.38
CA ARG A 347 -10.16 24.58 -0.18
C ARG A 347 -10.96 24.46 -1.47
N LEU A 348 -12.18 24.98 -1.50
CA LEU A 348 -13.02 25.01 -2.69
C LEU A 348 -12.34 25.83 -3.79
N ALA A 349 -11.75 26.99 -3.47
CA ALA A 349 -10.99 27.79 -4.41
C ALA A 349 -9.78 27.02 -4.99
N LYS A 350 -9.02 26.28 -4.16
CA LYS A 350 -7.94 25.39 -4.63
C LYS A 350 -8.45 24.27 -5.54
N LEU A 351 -9.56 23.63 -5.19
CA LEU A 351 -10.16 22.57 -6.01
C LEU A 351 -10.63 23.11 -7.36
N PHE A 352 -11.35 24.24 -7.39
CA PHE A 352 -11.87 24.84 -8.62
C PHE A 352 -10.78 25.47 -9.50
N SER A 353 -9.74 26.07 -8.91
CA SER A 353 -8.59 26.58 -9.68
C SER A 353 -7.76 25.45 -10.31
N SER A 354 -7.64 24.29 -9.64
CA SER A 354 -7.01 23.11 -10.24
C SER A 354 -7.82 22.51 -11.41
N ALA A 355 -9.15 22.63 -11.37
CA ALA A 355 -10.03 22.17 -12.45
C ALA A 355 -10.05 23.16 -13.63
N ALA A 356 -10.02 24.47 -13.35
CA ALA A 356 -10.06 25.52 -14.38
C ALA A 356 -8.75 25.59 -15.19
N SER A 357 -7.59 25.38 -14.56
CA SER A 357 -6.29 25.36 -15.25
C SER A 357 -6.13 24.20 -16.24
N LYS A 358 -6.97 23.16 -16.17
CA LYS A 358 -6.95 22.03 -17.12
C LYS A 358 -7.74 22.27 -18.40
N SER A 359 -8.58 23.32 -18.51
CA SER A 359 -9.47 23.50 -19.68
C SER A 359 -9.04 24.58 -20.68
N THR A 360 -7.99 25.35 -20.41
CA THR A 360 -7.55 26.44 -21.29
C THR A 360 -6.20 26.14 -21.95
N SER A 361 -6.16 25.12 -22.80
CA SER A 361 -5.23 25.10 -23.95
C SER A 361 -6.02 25.51 -25.19
N PRO A 362 -5.96 26.77 -25.63
CA PRO A 362 -6.57 27.17 -26.89
C PRO A 362 -5.69 26.65 -28.02
N ASP A 363 -6.04 25.49 -28.58
CA ASP A 363 -5.58 25.06 -29.91
C ASP A 363 -6.04 26.11 -30.93
N THR A 364 -5.21 27.13 -31.12
CA THR A 364 -5.39 28.15 -32.15
C THR A 364 -4.47 27.79 -33.31
N PRO A 365 -5.00 27.28 -34.43
CA PRO A 365 -4.21 27.09 -35.64
C PRO A 365 -4.08 28.45 -36.33
N GLY A 366 -2.90 29.10 -36.27
CA GLY A 366 -2.72 30.35 -37.02
C GLY A 366 -1.33 31.00 -36.96
N ASN A 367 -0.66 30.98 -38.12
CA ASN A 367 0.25 31.99 -38.66
C ASN A 367 1.51 32.39 -37.88
N LYS A 368 2.65 31.81 -38.28
CA LYS A 368 3.99 32.42 -38.12
C LYS A 368 4.33 33.24 -39.38
N SER A 369 4.18 34.56 -39.28
CA SER A 369 4.80 35.53 -40.19
C SER A 369 5.97 36.18 -39.43
N ALA A 370 7.14 36.14 -40.06
CA ALA A 370 8.42 36.60 -39.55
C ALA A 370 8.51 38.13 -39.45
N ALA A 371 9.08 38.62 -38.36
CA ALA A 371 9.76 39.91 -38.31
C ALA A 371 10.92 39.82 -37.32
N MET A 372 12.14 39.84 -37.84
CA MET A 372 13.39 39.96 -37.10
C MET A 372 13.59 41.41 -36.67
N SER A 373 13.98 41.63 -35.41
CA SER A 373 14.66 42.87 -34.98
C SER A 373 15.73 42.53 -33.94
N PRO A 374 16.94 43.12 -33.99
CA PRO A 374 18.08 42.68 -33.20
C PRO A 374 18.36 43.53 -31.95
N ALA A 375 18.98 42.84 -30.98
CA ALA A 375 20.01 43.31 -30.05
C ALA A 375 19.65 44.36 -28.97
N ALA A 376 19.44 43.86 -27.75
CA ALA A 376 19.85 44.54 -26.53
C ALA A 376 20.51 43.51 -25.58
N MET A 377 21.82 43.66 -25.33
CA MET A 377 22.56 42.90 -24.32
C MET A 377 22.17 43.42 -22.93
N GLY A 378 21.34 42.65 -22.21
CA GLY A 378 21.08 42.82 -20.79
C GLY A 378 21.96 41.90 -19.94
N PRO A 379 22.19 42.25 -18.65
CA PRO A 379 23.09 41.53 -17.77
C PRO A 379 22.57 40.12 -17.44
N ALA A 380 23.50 39.19 -17.23
CA ALA A 380 23.24 37.78 -16.94
C ALA A 380 22.47 37.61 -15.62
N VAL A 381 21.15 37.40 -15.73
CA VAL A 381 20.28 36.90 -14.67
C VAL A 381 20.38 35.37 -14.72
N GLY A 382 21.29 34.79 -13.93
CA GLY A 382 21.71 33.39 -14.03
C GLY A 382 20.97 32.37 -13.13
N ASP A 383 20.32 32.79 -12.04
CA ASP A 383 19.85 31.82 -11.02
C ASP A 383 18.35 31.49 -11.07
N SER A 384 17.51 32.26 -11.77
CA SER A 384 16.05 32.05 -11.74
C SER A 384 15.56 30.89 -12.60
N THR A 385 16.42 30.26 -13.40
CA THR A 385 16.03 29.18 -14.33
C THR A 385 16.01 27.80 -13.70
N GLU A 386 16.87 27.52 -12.71
CA GLU A 386 16.95 26.20 -12.07
C GLU A 386 15.76 25.96 -11.12
N GLU A 387 15.37 26.98 -10.35
CA GLU A 387 14.22 26.91 -9.45
C GLU A 387 12.90 26.73 -10.21
N ALA A 388 12.72 27.43 -11.33
CA ALA A 388 11.56 27.27 -12.19
C ALA A 388 11.45 25.84 -12.76
N SER A 389 12.58 25.24 -13.13
CA SER A 389 12.63 23.85 -13.63
C SER A 389 12.26 22.83 -12.55
N ALA A 390 12.73 23.03 -11.31
CA ALA A 390 12.40 22.15 -10.19
C ALA A 390 10.90 22.17 -9.87
N VAL A 391 10.28 23.36 -9.87
CA VAL A 391 8.84 23.52 -9.63
C VAL A 391 7.99 22.87 -10.72
N GLU A 392 8.39 23.00 -11.99
CA GLU A 392 7.69 22.35 -13.11
C GLU A 392 7.81 20.83 -13.04
N SER A 393 9.01 20.31 -12.72
CA SER A 393 9.24 18.88 -12.51
C SER A 393 8.40 18.33 -11.36
N GLU A 394 8.30 19.05 -10.25
CA GLU A 394 7.47 18.63 -9.11
C GLU A 394 5.98 18.64 -9.46
N ARG A 395 5.50 19.64 -10.21
CA ARG A 395 4.12 19.70 -10.68
C ARG A 395 3.79 18.53 -11.60
N ALA A 396 4.67 18.22 -12.55
CA ALA A 396 4.51 17.07 -13.45
C ALA A 396 4.49 15.75 -12.65
N LEU A 397 5.40 15.60 -11.68
CA LEU A 397 5.45 14.44 -10.79
C LEU A 397 4.14 14.27 -9.99
N ARG A 398 3.62 15.36 -9.39
CA ARG A 398 2.33 15.37 -8.68
C ARG A 398 1.17 14.99 -9.61
N GLU A 399 1.17 15.48 -10.84
CA GLU A 399 0.14 15.11 -11.81
C GLU A 399 0.21 13.62 -12.17
N MET A 400 1.40 13.09 -12.45
CA MET A 400 1.58 11.67 -12.74
C MET A 400 1.15 10.79 -11.57
N LEU A 401 1.57 11.15 -10.34
CA LEU A 401 1.17 10.48 -9.11
C LEU A 401 -0.35 10.53 -8.92
N SER A 402 -1.00 11.67 -9.17
CA SER A 402 -2.46 11.83 -9.08
C SER A 402 -3.27 10.97 -10.03
N ARG A 403 -2.66 10.52 -11.13
CA ARG A 403 -3.29 9.58 -12.06
C ARG A 403 -3.18 8.13 -11.58
N ALA A 404 -2.18 7.82 -10.75
CA ALA A 404 -1.86 6.47 -10.30
C ALA A 404 -2.38 6.15 -8.89
N PHE A 405 -2.36 7.12 -7.97
CA PHE A 405 -2.72 6.93 -6.56
C PHE A 405 -3.62 8.05 -6.03
N ALA A 406 -4.29 7.77 -4.90
CA ALA A 406 -5.08 8.75 -4.17
C ALA A 406 -4.23 9.95 -3.73
N SER A 407 -4.87 11.11 -3.54
CA SER A 407 -4.21 12.32 -3.03
C SER A 407 -3.39 12.04 -1.75
N THR A 408 -3.97 11.30 -0.80
CA THR A 408 -3.32 10.87 0.44
C THR A 408 -1.96 10.18 0.21
N TRP A 409 -1.90 9.30 -0.79
CA TRP A 409 -0.69 8.57 -1.16
C TRP A 409 0.35 9.51 -1.77
N ASN A 410 -0.09 10.32 -2.73
CA ASN A 410 0.78 11.23 -3.46
C ASN A 410 1.45 12.23 -2.51
N GLU A 411 0.67 12.77 -1.58
CA GLU A 411 1.19 13.66 -0.56
C GLU A 411 2.23 12.94 0.31
N GLY A 412 1.99 11.68 0.72
CA GLY A 412 2.94 10.94 1.55
C GLY A 412 4.26 10.57 0.88
N ILE A 413 4.20 10.22 -0.40
CA ILE A 413 5.39 9.95 -1.21
C ILE A 413 6.27 11.21 -1.30
N LEU A 414 5.67 12.39 -1.36
CA LEU A 414 6.36 13.68 -1.54
C LEU A 414 6.67 14.45 -0.25
N ALA A 415 6.03 14.14 0.87
CA ALA A 415 6.00 15.02 2.05
C ALA A 415 7.27 14.99 2.92
N TYR A 416 8.06 16.07 2.98
CA TYR A 416 9.34 16.18 3.72
C TYR A 416 9.26 16.11 5.26
N ASP A 417 8.07 16.38 5.81
CA ASP A 417 7.76 16.55 7.23
C ASP A 417 7.30 15.27 7.94
N ILE A 418 7.62 14.10 7.39
CA ILE A 418 7.36 12.82 8.08
C ILE A 418 8.07 12.80 9.43
N GLU A 419 7.34 12.39 10.46
CA GLU A 419 7.85 12.26 11.83
C GLU A 419 9.13 11.41 11.84
N PRO A 420 10.22 11.86 12.51
CA PRO A 420 11.53 11.22 12.38
C PRO A 420 11.57 9.72 12.70
N ARG A 421 10.85 9.25 13.73
CA ARG A 421 10.80 7.81 14.06
C ARG A 421 10.10 7.02 12.97
N SER A 422 9.02 7.55 12.42
CA SER A 422 8.25 6.95 11.33
C SER A 422 9.06 6.92 10.04
N TRP A 423 9.81 7.97 9.75
CA TRP A 423 10.76 7.98 8.63
C TRP A 423 11.85 6.91 8.78
N LYS A 424 12.39 6.73 9.99
CA LYS A 424 13.35 5.66 10.29
C LYS A 424 12.75 4.27 10.03
N VAL A 425 11.49 4.04 10.39
CA VAL A 425 10.78 2.78 10.09
C VAL A 425 10.62 2.59 8.57
N CYS A 426 10.18 3.60 7.83
CA CYS A 426 10.09 3.55 6.35
C CYS A 426 11.44 3.18 5.72
N LEU A 427 12.52 3.81 6.18
CA LEU A 427 13.86 3.59 5.66
C LEU A 427 14.39 2.19 5.98
N GLN A 428 14.11 1.68 7.19
CA GLN A 428 14.44 0.31 7.57
C GLN A 428 13.67 -0.72 6.73
N ALA A 429 12.38 -0.49 6.48
CA ALA A 429 11.58 -1.34 5.61
C ALA A 429 12.11 -1.34 4.17
N ALA A 430 12.45 -0.17 3.61
CA ALA A 430 13.00 -0.04 2.26
C ALA A 430 14.36 -0.75 2.10
N LYS A 431 15.27 -0.59 3.08
CA LYS A 431 16.55 -1.33 3.09
C LYS A 431 16.33 -2.83 3.27
N GLY A 432 15.43 -3.21 4.17
CA GLY A 432 15.03 -4.60 4.40
C GLY A 432 14.53 -5.28 3.13
N LEU A 433 13.78 -4.57 2.28
CA LEU A 433 13.37 -5.07 0.97
C LEU A 433 14.57 -5.33 0.06
N SER A 434 15.54 -4.41 0.01
CA SER A 434 16.76 -4.58 -0.79
C SER A 434 17.51 -5.84 -0.36
N ASP A 435 17.72 -6.01 0.94
CA ASP A 435 18.42 -7.17 1.50
C ASP A 435 17.64 -8.47 1.24
N HIS A 436 16.31 -8.43 1.34
CA HIS A 436 15.42 -9.55 1.06
C HIS A 436 15.47 -10.02 -0.41
N ILE A 437 15.43 -9.08 -1.35
CA ILE A 437 15.58 -9.36 -2.79
C ILE A 437 16.98 -9.93 -3.07
N LYS A 438 18.04 -9.38 -2.46
CA LYS A 438 19.41 -9.90 -2.62
C LYS A 438 19.57 -11.34 -2.13
N ARG A 439 19.03 -11.67 -0.95
CA ARG A 439 19.10 -13.03 -0.39
C ARG A 439 18.35 -14.07 -1.21
N ASN A 440 17.38 -13.63 -2.00
CA ASN A 440 16.50 -14.47 -2.81
C ASN A 440 16.65 -14.17 -4.32
N ASN A 441 17.87 -13.82 -4.74
CA ASN A 441 18.20 -13.52 -6.14
C ASN A 441 18.20 -14.78 -7.04
N ASP A 442 17.98 -15.95 -6.47
CA ASP A 442 17.85 -17.23 -7.17
C ASP A 442 16.44 -17.46 -7.72
N PHE A 443 15.44 -16.65 -7.32
CA PHE A 443 14.13 -16.72 -7.96
C PHE A 443 14.18 -16.15 -9.37
N PRO A 444 13.59 -16.86 -10.35
CA PRO A 444 13.43 -16.29 -11.66
C PRO A 444 12.34 -15.20 -11.62
N LEU A 445 12.61 -14.07 -12.28
CA LEU A 445 11.80 -12.85 -12.18
C LEU A 445 10.36 -13.03 -12.70
N ASP A 446 10.12 -14.03 -13.56
CA ASP A 446 8.79 -14.42 -14.05
C ASP A 446 7.90 -15.04 -12.96
N ARG A 447 8.47 -15.36 -11.80
CA ARG A 447 7.73 -15.83 -10.62
C ARG A 447 7.33 -14.72 -9.67
N PHE A 448 7.83 -13.51 -9.88
CA PHE A 448 7.40 -12.35 -9.11
C PHE A 448 5.99 -12.00 -9.59
N ASP A 449 5.08 -11.74 -8.67
CA ASP A 449 3.76 -11.25 -9.07
C ASP A 449 3.81 -9.76 -9.46
N GLN A 450 2.71 -9.31 -10.05
CA GLN A 450 2.51 -7.93 -10.50
C GLN A 450 2.56 -6.87 -9.39
N VAL A 451 2.55 -7.24 -8.10
CA VAL A 451 2.60 -6.30 -6.98
C VAL A 451 4.05 -6.00 -6.60
N ILE A 452 5.01 -6.89 -6.89
CA ILE A 452 6.43 -6.68 -6.56
C ILE A 452 7.01 -5.40 -7.19
N PRO A 453 6.78 -5.05 -8.47
CA PRO A 453 7.22 -3.78 -9.02
C PRO A 453 6.75 -2.58 -8.20
N PHE A 454 5.51 -2.63 -7.70
CA PHE A 454 4.96 -1.59 -6.83
C PHE A 454 5.63 -1.54 -5.46
N CYS A 455 5.93 -2.69 -4.83
CA CYS A 455 6.71 -2.74 -3.59
C CYS A 455 8.09 -2.08 -3.77
N ILE A 456 8.75 -2.37 -4.90
CA ILE A 456 10.05 -1.79 -5.24
C ILE A 456 9.92 -0.28 -5.49
N PHE A 457 8.92 0.16 -6.25
CA PHE A 457 8.65 1.57 -6.50
C PHE A 457 8.51 2.37 -5.20
N MET A 458 7.68 1.89 -4.27
CA MET A 458 7.48 2.56 -2.97
C MET A 458 8.77 2.63 -2.17
N SER A 459 9.54 1.55 -2.12
CA SER A 459 10.84 1.51 -1.44
C SER A 459 11.86 2.47 -2.08
N VAL A 460 11.95 2.49 -3.41
CA VAL A 460 12.83 3.40 -4.16
C VAL A 460 12.50 4.86 -3.86
N SER A 461 11.22 5.22 -3.77
CA SER A 461 10.80 6.60 -3.45
C SER A 461 11.36 7.08 -2.10
N VAL A 462 11.36 6.20 -1.09
CA VAL A 462 11.94 6.47 0.24
C VAL A 462 13.46 6.62 0.14
N LEU A 463 14.14 5.73 -0.60
CA LEU A 463 15.60 5.74 -0.74
C LEU A 463 16.11 6.99 -1.48
N ILE A 464 15.49 7.39 -2.60
CA ILE A 464 15.83 8.61 -3.35
C ILE A 464 15.79 9.81 -2.42
N ARG A 465 14.73 9.92 -1.62
CA ARG A 465 14.55 11.04 -0.72
C ARG A 465 15.52 11.03 0.44
N GLN A 466 15.85 9.87 1.00
CA GLN A 466 16.90 9.79 2.00
C GLN A 466 18.26 10.23 1.43
N VAL A 467 18.58 9.85 0.20
CA VAL A 467 19.82 10.31 -0.46
C VAL A 467 19.81 11.83 -0.62
N ARG A 468 18.69 12.45 -1.01
CA ARG A 468 18.56 13.91 -1.09
C ARG A 468 18.76 14.59 0.27
N ILE A 469 18.14 14.06 1.32
CA ILE A 469 18.31 14.58 2.69
C ILE A 469 19.80 14.51 3.09
N CYS A 470 20.45 13.37 2.91
CA CYS A 470 21.87 13.24 3.22
C CYS A 470 22.72 14.20 2.37
N SER A 471 22.42 14.38 1.08
CA SER A 471 23.16 15.30 0.20
C SER A 471 23.05 16.76 0.69
N ARG A 472 21.85 17.23 1.06
CA ARG A 472 21.65 18.58 1.63
C ARG A 472 22.45 18.77 2.92
N MET A 473 22.53 17.73 3.75
CA MET A 473 23.29 17.77 5.01
C MET A 473 24.81 17.76 4.80
N LEU A 474 25.30 17.19 3.70
CA LEU A 474 26.72 17.16 3.37
C LEU A 474 27.18 18.44 2.65
N GLN A 475 26.25 19.21 2.08
CA GLN A 475 26.58 20.50 1.52
C GLN A 475 27.03 21.44 2.64
N PRO A 476 28.17 22.14 2.48
CA PRO A 476 28.55 23.18 3.44
C PRO A 476 27.39 24.18 3.52
N PRO A 477 27.10 24.77 4.69
CA PRO A 477 26.14 25.85 4.77
C PRO A 477 26.62 26.93 3.80
N THR A 478 25.97 27.02 2.64
CA THR A 478 26.16 28.14 1.72
C THR A 478 25.91 29.35 2.58
N ALA A 479 26.92 30.22 2.70
CA ALA A 479 26.79 31.45 3.45
C ALA A 479 25.58 32.14 2.85
N GLN A 480 24.43 32.07 3.54
CA GLN A 480 23.18 32.68 3.10
C GLN A 480 23.56 34.12 2.84
N SER A 481 23.61 34.48 1.55
CA SER A 481 23.97 35.82 1.14
C SER A 481 22.94 36.71 1.76
N SER A 482 23.32 37.38 2.84
CA SER A 482 22.54 38.37 3.58
C SER A 482 22.34 39.64 2.75
N SER A 483 22.15 39.49 1.43
CA SER A 483 21.67 40.52 0.55
C SER A 483 20.15 40.62 0.68
N SER A 484 19.67 41.05 1.86
CA SER A 484 18.36 41.69 1.96
C SER A 484 18.48 43.09 1.33
N GLY A 485 18.70 43.13 0.01
CA GLY A 485 18.59 44.36 -0.77
C GLY A 485 17.11 44.69 -0.90
N GLY A 486 16.65 45.64 -0.09
CA GLY A 486 15.25 46.08 -0.07
C GLY A 486 14.81 46.63 -1.42
N ILE A 487 14.17 45.78 -2.23
CA ILE A 487 13.36 46.23 -3.36
C ILE A 487 11.91 46.11 -2.90
N ALA A 488 11.34 47.25 -2.52
CA ALA A 488 9.94 47.39 -2.13
C ALA A 488 9.03 47.20 -3.36
N VAL A 489 8.71 45.95 -3.68
CA VAL A 489 7.64 45.62 -4.63
C VAL A 489 6.35 45.53 -3.82
N LYS A 490 5.47 46.53 -3.97
CA LYS A 490 4.08 46.48 -3.48
C LYS A 490 3.29 45.58 -4.42
N SER A 491 2.90 44.36 -4.03
CA SER A 491 1.79 43.60 -4.65
C SER A 491 1.40 42.37 -3.80
N GLU A 492 0.07 42.15 -3.68
CA GLU A 492 -0.63 40.91 -3.30
C GLU A 492 -0.29 40.24 -1.94
N GLU A 493 -0.72 40.87 -0.84
CA GLU A 493 -0.53 40.46 0.57
C GLU A 493 -1.13 39.10 1.00
N GLY A 494 -1.71 38.29 0.10
CA GLY A 494 -2.50 37.10 0.47
C GLY A 494 -1.84 35.74 0.28
N GLN A 495 -0.92 35.58 -0.69
CA GLN A 495 -0.29 34.27 -0.98
C GLN A 495 1.11 34.11 -0.39
N ASP A 496 1.84 35.20 -0.16
CA ASP A 496 3.22 35.15 0.32
C ASP A 496 3.31 34.66 1.77
N GLN A 497 2.34 35.00 2.63
CA GLN A 497 2.35 34.56 4.04
C GLN A 497 2.29 33.04 4.22
N GLN A 498 1.68 32.30 3.29
CA GLN A 498 1.63 30.83 3.38
C GLN A 498 2.94 30.17 2.95
N LYS A 499 3.63 30.72 1.94
CA LYS A 499 4.94 30.22 1.51
C LYS A 499 5.99 30.42 2.60
N ASP A 500 5.98 31.59 3.24
CA ASP A 500 6.92 31.90 4.32
C ASP A 500 6.74 30.93 5.51
N GLN A 501 5.49 30.58 5.84
CA GLN A 501 5.19 29.67 6.96
C GLN A 501 5.57 28.20 6.67
N GLU A 502 5.37 27.71 5.44
CA GLU A 502 5.82 26.37 5.05
C GLU A 502 7.36 26.28 5.03
N GLN A 503 8.03 27.33 4.56
CA GLN A 503 9.48 27.38 4.46
C GLN A 503 10.16 27.45 5.85
N ASP A 504 9.60 28.21 6.78
CA ASP A 504 10.07 28.27 8.17
C ASP A 504 9.93 26.91 8.89
N CYS A 505 8.84 26.19 8.65
CA CYS A 505 8.61 24.87 9.23
C CYS A 505 9.60 23.83 8.70
N GLU A 506 9.89 23.83 7.39
CA GLU A 506 10.90 22.95 6.80
C GLU A 506 12.30 23.24 7.36
N GLN A 507 12.65 24.51 7.58
CA GLN A 507 13.92 24.92 8.17
C GLN A 507 14.09 24.47 9.63
N ASP A 508 13.08 24.62 10.51
CA ASP A 508 13.17 24.17 11.91
C ASP A 508 13.34 22.64 11.98
N HIS A 509 12.57 21.90 11.15
CA HIS A 509 12.72 20.45 11.06
C HIS A 509 14.10 20.03 10.55
N GLU A 510 14.66 20.75 9.58
CA GLU A 510 16.01 20.50 9.08
C GLU A 510 17.08 20.80 10.16
N GLN A 511 16.95 21.90 10.90
CA GLN A 511 17.85 22.23 12.00
C GLN A 511 17.83 21.19 13.11
N ARG A 512 16.65 20.71 13.53
CA ARG A 512 16.55 19.65 14.53
C ARG A 512 17.22 18.36 14.06
N ARG A 513 17.02 17.95 12.80
CA ARG A 513 17.69 16.78 12.23
C ARG A 513 19.22 16.95 12.18
N ARG A 514 19.70 18.15 11.79
CA ARG A 514 21.14 18.45 11.80
C ARG A 514 21.73 18.32 13.20
N LYS A 515 21.01 18.79 14.23
CA LYS A 515 21.43 18.66 15.63
C LYS A 515 21.48 17.20 16.08
N GLU A 516 20.41 16.44 15.87
CA GLU A 516 20.35 15.01 16.23
C GLU A 516 21.46 14.18 15.54
N LEU A 517 21.81 14.50 14.29
CA LEU A 517 22.87 13.82 13.54
C LEU A 517 24.27 14.27 13.92
N ALA A 518 24.46 15.53 14.30
CA ALA A 518 25.70 15.98 14.92
C ALA A 518 25.98 15.19 16.21
N ASP A 519 24.93 14.92 16.99
CA ASP A 519 25.01 14.12 18.22
C ASP A 519 25.22 12.62 17.94
N ALA A 520 24.77 12.09 16.80
CA ALA A 520 24.80 10.66 16.45
C ALA A 520 26.07 10.16 15.72
N GLY A 521 27.12 10.97 15.59
CA GLY A 521 28.39 10.57 14.94
C GLY A 521 28.84 11.45 13.78
N GLY A 522 28.17 12.58 13.53
CA GLY A 522 28.65 13.64 12.63
C GLY A 522 28.67 13.27 11.14
N TYR A 523 29.49 13.99 10.37
CA TYR A 523 29.59 13.91 8.91
C TYR A 523 29.80 12.48 8.37
N SER A 524 30.62 11.68 9.07
CA SER A 524 30.92 10.30 8.68
C SER A 524 29.69 9.40 8.69
N ALA A 525 28.81 9.53 9.70
CA ALA A 525 27.58 8.75 9.78
C ALA A 525 26.60 9.09 8.64
N VAL A 526 26.49 10.37 8.30
CA VAL A 526 25.65 10.84 7.17
C VAL A 526 26.17 10.30 5.84
N LEU A 527 27.49 10.32 5.64
CA LEU A 527 28.13 9.79 4.43
C LEU A 527 27.95 8.27 4.29
N ALA A 528 28.13 7.52 5.38
CA ALA A 528 27.91 6.07 5.41
C ALA A 528 26.45 5.72 5.09
N GLU A 529 25.51 6.47 5.67
CA GLU A 529 24.08 6.28 5.43
C GLU A 529 23.68 6.58 3.99
N ARG A 530 24.18 7.69 3.42
CA ARG A 530 24.01 8.05 2.00
C ARG A 530 24.49 6.91 1.11
N THR A 531 25.70 6.42 1.36
CA THR A 531 26.34 5.34 0.59
C THR A 531 25.50 4.07 0.63
N ARG A 532 25.02 3.67 1.81
CA ARG A 532 24.14 2.51 1.96
C ARG A 532 22.83 2.68 1.20
N CYS A 533 22.19 3.86 1.29
CA CYS A 533 20.93 4.13 0.60
C CYS A 533 21.08 4.07 -0.92
N VAL A 534 22.18 4.62 -1.46
CA VAL A 534 22.52 4.51 -2.89
C VAL A 534 22.65 3.04 -3.31
N GLN A 535 23.39 2.23 -2.56
CA GLN A 535 23.61 0.83 -2.93
C GLN A 535 22.28 0.05 -2.96
N CYS A 536 21.40 0.30 -1.99
CA CYS A 536 20.05 -0.24 -1.97
C CYS A 536 19.22 0.24 -3.16
N LEU A 537 19.31 1.54 -3.48
CA LEU A 537 18.60 2.19 -4.59
C LEU A 537 19.01 1.58 -5.94
N LYS A 538 20.31 1.46 -6.21
CA LYS A 538 20.83 0.85 -7.45
C LYS A 538 20.36 -0.58 -7.62
N HIS A 539 20.41 -1.36 -6.54
CA HIS A 539 19.95 -2.74 -6.59
C HIS A 539 18.46 -2.83 -6.91
N GLN A 540 17.62 -2.07 -6.20
CA GLN A 540 16.18 -2.06 -6.42
C GLN A 540 15.80 -1.51 -7.80
N TRP A 541 16.47 -0.46 -8.26
CA TRP A 541 16.24 0.13 -9.58
C TRP A 541 16.54 -0.87 -10.70
N LYS A 542 17.69 -1.56 -10.63
CA LYS A 542 18.05 -2.61 -11.60
C LYS A 542 17.03 -3.75 -11.61
N THR A 543 16.56 -4.18 -10.43
CA THR A 543 15.51 -5.20 -10.34
C THR A 543 14.21 -4.72 -10.98
N LEU A 544 13.81 -3.46 -10.73
CA LEU A 544 12.61 -2.88 -11.33
C LEU A 544 12.70 -2.80 -12.86
N GLN A 545 13.84 -2.36 -13.41
CA GLN A 545 14.09 -2.33 -14.87
C GLN A 545 13.99 -3.73 -15.48
N SER A 546 14.49 -4.74 -14.77
CA SER A 546 14.41 -6.13 -15.22
C SER A 546 12.94 -6.61 -15.25
N LEU A 547 12.15 -6.22 -14.25
CA LEU A 547 10.70 -6.48 -14.20
C LEU A 547 9.92 -5.66 -15.24
N GLY A 548 10.42 -4.48 -15.65
CA GLY A 548 9.88 -3.63 -16.72
C GLY A 548 9.59 -4.40 -18.00
N SER A 549 10.55 -5.22 -18.42
CA SER A 549 10.43 -6.04 -19.61
C SER A 549 9.36 -7.15 -19.52
N LEU A 550 9.00 -7.58 -18.31
CA LEU A 550 8.08 -8.69 -18.07
C LEU A 550 6.65 -8.20 -17.80
N TRP A 551 6.51 -7.10 -17.07
CA TRP A 551 5.24 -6.64 -16.50
C TRP A 551 4.75 -5.30 -17.08
N ASP A 552 5.44 -4.76 -18.09
CA ASP A 552 5.12 -3.47 -18.72
C ASP A 552 5.03 -2.30 -17.71
N VAL A 553 5.97 -2.25 -16.77
CA VAL A 553 6.00 -1.18 -15.74
C VAL A 553 6.68 0.11 -16.21
N ALA A 554 6.63 0.39 -17.52
CA ALA A 554 7.21 1.59 -18.12
C ALA A 554 6.69 2.88 -17.47
N GLY A 555 5.42 2.91 -17.05
CA GLY A 555 4.85 4.03 -16.30
C GLY A 555 5.57 4.31 -14.96
N MET A 556 5.89 3.25 -14.20
CA MET A 556 6.62 3.38 -12.94
C MET A 556 8.07 3.82 -13.18
N GLU A 557 8.71 3.30 -14.23
CA GLU A 557 10.06 3.73 -14.61
C GLU A 557 10.10 5.21 -15.01
N MET A 558 9.16 5.67 -15.83
CA MET A 558 9.05 7.08 -16.21
C MET A 558 8.84 7.97 -14.99
N LEU A 559 8.00 7.52 -14.05
CA LEU A 559 7.74 8.23 -12.81
C LEU A 559 9.01 8.35 -11.95
N LEU A 560 9.77 7.27 -11.78
CA LEU A 560 11.04 7.30 -11.05
C LEU A 560 12.12 8.12 -11.75
N LYS A 561 12.17 8.09 -13.08
CA LYS A 561 13.03 8.97 -13.88
C LYS A 561 12.70 10.45 -13.66
N SER A 562 11.42 10.81 -13.57
CA SER A 562 11.00 12.16 -13.21
C SER A 562 11.37 12.55 -11.78
N MET A 563 11.56 11.56 -10.89
CA MET A 563 12.15 11.76 -9.56
C MET A 563 13.69 11.81 -9.58
N GLN A 564 14.32 11.94 -10.75
CA GLN A 564 15.76 11.98 -10.95
C GLN A 564 16.50 10.74 -10.40
N VAL A 565 15.87 9.56 -10.44
CA VAL A 565 16.49 8.33 -9.92
C VAL A 565 17.84 8.03 -10.57
N ASP A 566 17.96 8.26 -11.87
CA ASP A 566 19.19 8.01 -12.63
C ASP A 566 20.29 8.99 -12.23
N GLU A 567 19.96 10.27 -12.03
CA GLU A 567 20.91 11.27 -11.53
C GLU A 567 21.42 10.89 -10.13
N VAL A 568 20.50 10.50 -9.23
CA VAL A 568 20.85 10.07 -7.87
C VAL A 568 21.71 8.80 -7.88
N ALA A 569 21.41 7.85 -8.77
CA ALA A 569 22.18 6.63 -8.94
C ALA A 569 23.59 6.91 -9.52
N ASN A 570 23.66 7.70 -10.59
CA ASN A 570 24.90 8.03 -11.32
C ASN A 570 25.84 8.92 -10.51
N THR A 571 25.29 9.93 -9.83
CA THR A 571 26.05 10.82 -8.93
C THR A 571 26.82 9.99 -7.91
N ALA A 572 26.23 8.88 -7.46
CA ALA A 572 26.88 8.03 -6.49
C ALA A 572 27.97 7.12 -7.07
N ASP A 573 27.95 6.79 -8.37
CA ASP A 573 29.11 6.14 -9.02
C ASP A 573 30.31 7.09 -9.04
N MET A 574 30.09 8.37 -9.34
CA MET A 574 31.15 9.38 -9.29
C MET A 574 31.78 9.48 -7.90
N PHE A 575 30.97 9.50 -6.84
CA PHE A 575 31.47 9.54 -5.47
C PHE A 575 32.16 8.23 -5.02
N SER A 576 31.73 7.07 -5.51
CA SER A 576 32.42 5.80 -5.21
C SER A 576 33.80 5.66 -5.88
N GLY A 577 34.02 6.36 -6.99
CA GLY A 577 35.33 6.46 -7.65
C GLY A 577 36.28 7.46 -6.98
N MET A 578 35.75 8.40 -6.19
CA MET A 578 36.53 9.29 -5.34
C MET A 578 36.83 8.56 -4.02
N SER A 579 37.76 7.60 -4.03
CA SER A 579 38.26 7.05 -2.76
C SER A 579 38.92 8.18 -1.97
N LEU A 580 38.24 8.64 -0.91
CA LEU A 580 38.79 9.55 0.09
C LEU A 580 39.87 8.87 0.92
#